data_AF-W6QQW7-F1
#
_entry.id   AF-W6QQW7-F1
#
_cell.length_a   1.000
_cell.length_b   1.000
_cell.length_c   1.000
_cell.angle_alpha   90.00
_cell.angle_beta   90.00
_cell.angle_gamma   90.00
#
_symmetry.space_group_name_H-M   'P 1'
#
loop_
_entity.id
_entity.type
_entity.pdbx_description
1 polymer ?
#
loop_
_entity_poly.entity_id
_entity_poly.type
_entity_poly.pdbx_seq_one_letter_code
_entity_poly.pdbx_strand_id
1 'polypeptide(L)'
;MNLRTLLILGALCAFGPLAIDFYLPSFPVLAQQFATDVEHVQLSLAAYFVGIAIGQLFYGPLADRFGRRVPLLVGVTLFTAASLACALAPSLEWLIVARFVQALGGCAGMVITRAVVRDVCDPLASAKVFSQLVLVMGLAPILAPLGGRPVAQHAGLAMDLS
;
A
#
# COMPACT_ATOMS: atom_id res chain seq x y z
N MET A 1 -20.31 0.09 15.20
CA MET A 1 -19.91 0.11 13.77
C MET A 1 -20.29 -1.22 13.12
N ASN A 2 -20.92 -1.21 11.94
CA ASN A 2 -21.35 -2.43 11.25
C ASN A 2 -20.13 -3.17 10.63
N LEU A 3 -20.21 -4.50 10.52
CA LEU A 3 -19.13 -5.34 9.97
C LEU A 3 -18.69 -4.90 8.57
N ARG A 4 -19.64 -4.51 7.71
CA ARG A 4 -19.37 -4.00 6.36
C ARG A 4 -18.45 -2.78 6.36
N THR A 5 -18.70 -1.80 7.24
CA THR A 5 -17.88 -0.59 7.36
C THR A 5 -16.49 -0.94 7.88
N LEU A 6 -16.40 -1.85 8.85
CA LEU A 6 -15.13 -2.33 9.38
C LEU A 6 -14.28 -3.03 8.31
N LEU A 7 -14.90 -3.85 7.45
CA LEU A 7 -14.22 -4.49 6.33
C LEU A 7 -13.74 -3.48 5.27
N ILE A 8 -14.56 -2.47 4.93
CA ILE A 8 -14.17 -1.42 3.97
C ILE A 8 -12.99 -0.62 4.52
N LEU A 9 -13.06 -0.18 5.77
CA LEU A 9 -12.00 0.57 6.43
C LEU A 9 -10.73 -0.27 6.61
N GLY A 10 -10.89 -1.56 6.95
CA GLY A 10 -9.79 -2.52 7.03
C GLY A 10 -9.08 -2.69 5.68
N ALA A 11 -9.84 -2.88 4.60
CA ALA A 11 -9.29 -2.97 3.24
C ALA A 11 -8.59 -1.68 2.80
N LEU A 12 -9.15 -0.51 3.13
CA LEU A 12 -8.53 0.78 2.83
C LEU A 12 -7.22 1.00 3.59
N CYS A 13 -7.14 0.58 4.85
CA CYS A 13 -5.89 0.60 5.61
C CYS A 13 -4.87 -0.39 5.03
N ALA A 14 -5.32 -1.56 4.57
CA ALA A 14 -4.48 -2.64 4.07
C ALA A 14 -3.65 -2.29 2.85
N PHE A 15 -4.04 -1.31 2.02
CA PHE A 15 -3.30 -0.93 0.82
C PHE A 15 -1.82 -0.64 1.06
N GLY A 16 -1.48 0.10 2.13
CA GLY A 16 -0.10 0.49 2.42
C GLY A 16 0.80 -0.73 2.68
N PRO A 17 0.51 -1.53 3.72
CA PRO A 17 1.30 -2.72 4.05
C PRO A 17 1.26 -3.79 2.96
N LEU A 18 0.11 -4.05 2.35
CA LEU A 18 -0.03 -5.04 1.30
C LEU A 18 0.83 -4.71 0.08
N ALA A 19 0.95 -3.43 -0.29
CA ALA A 19 1.83 -2.98 -1.36
C ALA A 19 3.32 -3.15 -1.04
N ILE A 20 3.71 -3.20 0.24
CA ILE A 20 5.10 -3.46 0.67
C ILE A 20 5.35 -4.97 0.71
N ASP A 21 4.44 -5.72 1.33
CA ASP A 21 4.57 -7.16 1.56
C ASP A 21 4.57 -7.95 0.24
N PHE A 22 3.77 -7.53 -0.76
CA PHE A 22 3.82 -8.10 -2.10
C PHE A 22 5.06 -7.70 -2.89
N TYR A 23 5.72 -6.60 -2.53
CA TYR A 23 6.82 -6.02 -3.30
C TYR A 23 8.20 -6.59 -2.90
N LEU A 24 8.42 -6.83 -1.61
CA LEU A 24 9.65 -7.42 -1.08
C LEU A 24 10.11 -8.72 -1.77
N PRO A 25 9.25 -9.75 -1.97
CA PRO A 25 9.68 -10.99 -2.63
C PRO A 25 10.06 -10.78 -4.11
N SER A 26 9.67 -9.67 -4.73
CA SER A 26 9.99 -9.35 -6.12
C SER A 26 11.36 -8.72 -6.31
N PHE A 27 12.08 -8.37 -5.24
CA PHE A 27 13.36 -7.65 -5.34
C PHE A 27 14.41 -8.35 -6.20
N PRO A 28 14.63 -9.68 -6.07
CA PRO A 28 15.59 -10.38 -6.92
C PRO A 28 15.23 -10.32 -8.40
N VAL A 29 13.93 -10.44 -8.73
CA VAL A 29 13.43 -10.39 -10.10
C VAL A 29 13.56 -8.97 -10.68
N LEU A 30 13.24 -7.94 -9.89
CA LEU A 30 13.39 -6.54 -10.31
C LEU A 30 14.86 -6.18 -10.54
N ALA A 31 15.77 -6.67 -9.69
CA ALA A 31 17.21 -6.47 -9.86
C ALA A 31 17.70 -7.04 -11.20
N GLN A 32 17.26 -8.26 -11.53
CA GLN A 32 17.56 -8.87 -12.84
C GLN A 32 16.93 -8.09 -14.01
N GLN A 33 15.66 -7.70 -13.90
CA GLN A 33 14.92 -6.99 -14.94
C GLN A 33 15.55 -5.62 -15.28
N PHE A 34 16.04 -4.90 -14.27
CA PHE A 34 16.67 -3.59 -14.45
C PHE A 34 18.20 -3.67 -14.58
N ALA A 35 18.78 -4.87 -14.68
CA ALA A 35 20.22 -5.10 -14.76
C ALA A 35 21.01 -4.36 -13.65
N THR A 36 20.53 -4.49 -12.41
CA THR A 36 21.04 -3.81 -11.21
C THR A 36 21.12 -4.80 -10.04
N ASP A 37 21.56 -4.34 -8.87
CA ASP A 37 21.50 -5.11 -7.62
C ASP A 37 20.25 -4.80 -6.76
N VAL A 38 20.05 -5.61 -5.73
CA VAL A 38 18.93 -5.48 -4.78
C VAL A 38 19.03 -4.21 -3.93
N GLU A 39 20.24 -3.72 -3.64
CA GLU A 39 20.45 -2.50 -2.84
C GLU A 39 19.88 -1.28 -3.56
N HIS A 40 20.08 -1.17 -4.87
CA HIS A 40 19.47 -0.13 -5.68
C HIS A 40 17.94 -0.28 -5.77
N VAL A 41 17.41 -1.51 -5.85
CA VAL A 41 15.96 -1.73 -5.80
C VAL A 41 15.36 -1.28 -4.47
N GLN A 42 16.09 -1.42 -3.35
CA GLN A 42 15.63 -0.95 -2.03
C GLN A 42 15.37 0.57 -1.99
N LEU A 43 16.03 1.37 -2.83
CA LEU A 43 15.76 2.81 -2.95
C LEU A 43 14.30 3.10 -3.32
N SER A 44 13.66 2.22 -4.09
CA SER A 44 12.24 2.36 -4.43
C SER A 44 11.32 2.19 -3.21
N LEU A 45 11.69 1.32 -2.28
CA LEU A 45 10.98 1.13 -1.02
C LEU A 45 11.26 2.29 -0.05
N ALA A 46 12.49 2.78 0.01
CA ALA A 46 12.83 3.97 0.77
C ALA A 46 12.01 5.18 0.28
N ALA A 47 11.96 5.42 -1.03
CA ALA A 47 11.13 6.47 -1.63
C ALA A 47 9.64 6.28 -1.32
N TYR A 48 9.15 5.04 -1.33
CA TYR A 48 7.78 4.73 -0.90
C TYR A 48 7.51 5.17 0.55
N PHE A 49 8.42 4.88 1.49
CA PHE A 49 8.27 5.33 2.87
C PHE A 49 8.33 6.85 3.03
N VAL A 50 9.21 7.53 2.30
CA VAL A 50 9.26 8.99 2.25
C VAL A 50 7.92 9.55 1.74
N GLY A 51 7.36 8.97 0.68
CA GLY A 51 6.06 9.35 0.17
C GLY A 51 4.93 9.14 1.18
N ILE A 52 4.94 8.04 1.94
CA ILE A 52 3.98 7.83 3.04
C ILE A 52 4.12 8.93 4.10
N ALA A 53 5.35 9.21 4.55
CA ALA A 53 5.59 10.21 5.59
C ALA A 53 5.09 11.60 5.18
N ILE A 54 5.41 12.00 3.95
CA ILE A 54 4.97 13.27 3.36
C ILE A 54 3.44 13.28 3.24
N GLY A 55 2.85 12.25 2.64
CA GLY A 55 1.40 12.21 2.43
C GLY A 55 0.63 12.24 3.75
N GLN A 56 1.10 11.54 4.79
CA GLN A 56 0.47 11.53 6.11
C GLN A 56 0.33 12.94 6.72
N LEU A 57 1.28 13.84 6.47
CA LEU A 57 1.24 15.23 6.93
C LEU A 57 0.08 16.02 6.29
N PHE A 58 -0.22 15.76 5.01
CA PHE A 58 -1.22 16.50 4.25
C PHE A 58 -2.64 15.96 4.42
N TYR A 59 -2.81 14.64 4.49
CA TYR A 59 -4.16 14.04 4.51
C TYR A 59 -5.00 14.39 5.73
N GLY A 60 -4.40 14.75 6.86
CA GLY A 60 -5.14 15.24 8.04
C GLY A 60 -5.91 16.52 7.74
N PRO A 61 -5.21 17.65 7.48
CA PRO A 61 -5.85 18.91 7.12
C PRO A 61 -6.76 18.83 5.88
N LEU A 62 -6.40 18.04 4.87
CA LEU A 62 -7.25 17.83 3.70
C LEU A 62 -8.57 17.13 4.05
N ALA A 63 -8.53 16.10 4.91
CA ALA A 63 -9.74 15.39 5.35
C ALA A 63 -10.65 16.27 6.21
N ASP A 64 -10.07 17.15 7.03
CA ASP A 64 -10.84 18.08 7.86
C ASP A 64 -11.49 19.18 7.01
N ARG A 65 -10.79 19.69 5.98
CA ARG A 65 -11.30 20.77 5.11
C ARG A 65 -12.30 20.32 4.05
N PHE A 66 -12.00 19.23 3.34
CA PHE A 66 -12.80 18.78 2.19
C PHE A 66 -13.76 17.63 2.54
N GLY A 67 -13.83 17.28 3.82
CA GLY A 67 -14.46 16.05 4.28
C GLY A 67 -13.64 14.81 3.92
N ARG A 68 -14.07 13.65 4.42
CA ARG A 68 -13.25 12.43 4.40
C ARG A 68 -13.31 11.70 3.06
N ARG A 69 -14.45 11.79 2.37
CA ARG A 69 -14.72 11.02 1.13
C ARG A 69 -13.90 11.52 -0.06
N VAL A 70 -13.77 12.84 -0.24
CA VAL A 70 -13.10 13.41 -1.41
C VAL A 70 -11.60 13.09 -1.42
N PRO A 71 -10.82 13.37 -0.35
CA PRO A 71 -9.41 13.02 -0.30
C PRO A 71 -9.16 11.51 -0.42
N LEU A 72 -10.09 10.68 0.07
CA LEU A 72 -9.98 9.22 -0.08
C LEU A 72 -10.08 8.79 -1.54
N LEU A 73 -11.07 9.30 -2.27
CA LEU A 73 -11.26 8.97 -3.69
C LEU A 73 -10.10 9.48 -4.54
N VAL A 74 -9.59 10.68 -4.26
CA VAL A 74 -8.41 11.24 -4.92
C VAL A 74 -7.19 10.35 -4.66
N GLY A 75 -6.94 9.98 -3.40
CA GLY A 75 -5.81 9.14 -3.02
C GLY A 75 -5.87 7.74 -3.66
N VAL A 76 -7.04 7.10 -3.64
CA VAL A 76 -7.24 5.79 -4.31
C VAL A 76 -7.01 5.90 -5.81
N THR A 77 -7.54 6.94 -6.46
CA THR A 77 -7.34 7.17 -7.91
C THR A 77 -5.85 7.37 -8.24
N LEU A 78 -5.16 8.18 -7.44
CA LEU A 78 -3.72 8.41 -7.57
C LEU A 78 -2.92 7.12 -7.37
N PHE A 79 -3.27 6.33 -6.35
CA PHE A 79 -2.64 5.04 -6.08
C PHE A 79 -2.81 4.08 -7.27
N THR A 80 -4.02 3.97 -7.82
CA THR A 80 -4.30 3.10 -8.97
C THR A 80 -3.53 3.54 -10.22
N ALA A 81 -3.55 4.84 -10.55
CA ALA A 81 -2.81 5.36 -11.69
C ALA A 81 -1.29 5.18 -11.54
N ALA A 82 -0.75 5.45 -10.36
CA ALA A 82 0.67 5.23 -10.08
C ALA A 82 1.03 3.73 -10.05
N SER A 83 0.09 2.84 -9.73
CA SER A 83 0.28 1.39 -9.84
C SER A 83 0.44 0.93 -11.27
N LEU A 84 -0.34 1.50 -12.20
CA LEU A 84 -0.15 1.27 -13.63
C LEU A 84 1.20 1.84 -14.10
N ALA A 85 1.59 3.01 -13.62
CA ALA A 85 2.90 3.60 -13.94
C ALA A 85 4.07 2.74 -13.45
N CYS A 86 3.96 2.10 -12.27
CA CYS A 86 4.94 1.13 -11.78
C CYS A 86 5.00 -0.12 -12.67
N ALA A 87 3.85 -0.63 -13.12
CA ALA A 87 3.79 -1.83 -13.97
C ALA A 87 4.40 -1.58 -15.37
N LEU A 88 4.35 -0.34 -15.85
CA LEU A 88 4.88 0.09 -17.14
C LEU A 88 6.29 0.71 -17.04
N ALA A 89 6.98 0.54 -15.91
CA ALA A 89 8.25 1.22 -15.66
C ALA A 89 9.36 0.75 -16.64
N PRO A 90 9.94 1.66 -17.46
CA PRO A 90 11.02 1.31 -18.38
C PRO A 90 12.40 1.30 -17.70
N SER A 91 12.53 1.88 -16.51
CA SER A 91 13.78 1.98 -15.77
C SER A 91 13.54 1.98 -14.25
N LEU A 92 14.60 1.70 -13.48
CA LEU A 92 14.53 1.72 -12.02
C LEU A 92 14.18 3.10 -11.48
N GLU A 93 14.75 4.18 -12.04
CA GLU A 93 14.44 5.55 -11.59
C GLU A 93 12.97 5.90 -11.79
N TRP A 94 12.38 5.49 -12.93
CA TRP A 94 10.95 5.63 -13.15
C TRP A 94 10.15 4.87 -12.10
N LEU A 95 10.53 3.63 -11.80
CA LEU A 95 9.88 2.83 -10.77
C LEU A 95 9.97 3.52 -9.40
N ILE A 96 11.12 4.07 -9.02
CA ILE A 96 11.31 4.81 -7.76
C ILE A 96 10.36 6.00 -7.66
N VAL A 97 10.28 6.82 -8.71
CA VAL A 97 9.38 7.99 -8.75
C VAL A 97 7.91 7.55 -8.73
N ALA A 98 7.53 6.56 -9.54
CA ALA A 98 6.18 6.02 -9.56
C ALA A 98 5.78 5.43 -8.21
N ARG A 99 6.71 4.76 -7.51
CA ARG A 99 6.53 4.24 -6.15
C ARG A 99 6.31 5.38 -5.15
N PHE A 100 7.10 6.44 -5.21
CA PHE A 100 6.90 7.63 -4.38
C PHE A 100 5.50 8.23 -4.58
N VAL A 101 5.07 8.42 -5.83
CA VAL A 101 3.72 8.93 -6.15
C VAL A 101 2.63 7.96 -5.69
N GLN A 102 2.85 6.65 -5.85
CA GLN A 102 1.93 5.62 -5.37
C GLN A 102 1.75 5.69 -3.85
N ALA A 103 2.82 5.94 -3.09
CA ALA A 103 2.75 6.12 -1.64
C ALA A 103 1.87 7.31 -1.24
N LEU A 104 1.97 8.44 -1.96
CA LEU A 104 1.12 9.61 -1.75
C LEU A 104 -0.37 9.30 -1.96
N GLY A 105 -0.70 8.40 -2.88
CA GLY A 105 -2.07 7.90 -3.03
C GLY A 105 -2.46 6.93 -1.91
N GLY A 106 -1.58 5.97 -1.62
CA GLY A 106 -1.84 4.85 -0.71
C GLY A 106 -2.01 5.25 0.75
N CYS A 107 -1.36 6.33 1.21
CA CYS A 107 -1.48 6.78 2.59
C CYS A 107 -2.84 7.42 2.92
N ALA A 108 -3.66 7.77 1.91
CA ALA A 108 -5.00 8.30 2.12
C ALA A 108 -5.87 7.34 2.94
N GLY A 109 -5.83 6.05 2.60
CA GLY A 109 -6.57 5.01 3.31
C GLY A 109 -6.14 4.89 4.78
N MET A 110 -4.85 4.98 5.07
CA MET A 110 -4.30 4.90 6.43
C MET A 110 -4.70 6.08 7.33
N VAL A 111 -4.69 7.30 6.80
CA VAL A 111 -5.03 8.51 7.57
C VAL A 111 -6.54 8.64 7.73
N ILE A 112 -7.28 8.49 6.64
CA ILE A 112 -8.72 8.73 6.61
C ILE A 112 -9.46 7.66 7.41
N THR A 113 -9.00 6.39 7.38
CA THR A 113 -9.57 5.34 8.22
C THR A 113 -9.47 5.68 9.70
N ARG A 114 -8.31 6.16 10.16
CA ARG A 114 -8.13 6.57 11.56
C ARG A 114 -9.03 7.76 11.93
N ALA A 115 -9.16 8.74 11.04
CA ALA A 115 -10.07 9.86 11.22
C ALA A 115 -11.53 9.41 11.33
N VAL A 116 -12.01 8.55 10.42
CA VAL A 116 -13.38 8.02 10.44
C VAL A 116 -13.67 7.24 11.71
N VAL A 117 -12.74 6.39 12.17
CA VAL A 117 -12.92 5.64 13.42
C VAL A 117 -13.07 6.60 14.60
N ARG A 118 -12.24 7.65 14.67
CA ARG A 118 -12.29 8.68 15.72
C ARG A 118 -13.58 9.51 15.67
N ASP A 119 -14.10 9.79 14.48
CA ASP A 119 -15.31 10.60 14.30
C ASP A 119 -16.61 9.83 14.67
N VAL A 120 -16.59 8.49 14.59
CA VAL A 120 -17.79 7.65 14.71
C VAL A 120 -17.82 6.83 16.02
N CYS A 121 -16.69 6.65 16.69
CA CYS A 121 -16.57 5.80 17.87
C CYS A 121 -16.21 6.58 19.13
N ASP A 122 -16.79 6.19 20.26
CA ASP A 122 -16.32 6.64 21.58
C ASP A 122 -14.85 6.24 21.82
N PRO A 123 -14.11 6.90 22.71
CA PRO A 123 -12.69 6.63 22.94
C PRO A 123 -12.39 5.15 23.26
N LEU A 124 -13.24 4.50 24.06
CA LEU A 124 -13.09 3.09 24.41
C LEU A 124 -13.40 2.15 23.24
N ALA A 125 -14.39 2.51 22.40
CA ALA A 125 -14.75 1.75 21.21
C ALA A 125 -13.71 1.89 20.10
N SER A 126 -13.06 3.05 19.99
CA SER A 126 -11.97 3.32 19.04
C SER A 126 -10.80 2.37 19.24
N ALA A 127 -10.39 2.12 20.50
CA ALA A 127 -9.33 1.16 20.81
C ALA A 127 -9.66 -0.25 20.32
N LYS A 128 -10.90 -0.71 20.52
CA LYS A 128 -11.37 -2.02 20.04
C LYS A 128 -11.35 -2.12 18.51
N VAL A 129 -11.79 -1.07 17.82
CA VAL A 129 -11.78 -1.01 16.36
C VAL A 129 -10.35 -0.98 15.81
N PHE A 130 -9.42 -0.24 16.43
CA PHE A 130 -8.03 -0.25 16.01
C PHE A 130 -7.40 -1.64 16.15
N SER A 131 -7.65 -2.35 17.25
CA SER A 131 -7.21 -3.74 17.40
C SER A 131 -7.79 -4.65 16.31
N GLN A 132 -9.06 -4.48 15.93
CA GLN A 132 -9.67 -5.22 14.83
C GLN A 132 -9.04 -4.89 13.48
N LEU A 133 -8.71 -3.61 13.24
CA LEU A 133 -8.00 -3.21 12.02
C LEU A 133 -6.62 -3.85 11.94
N VAL A 134 -5.87 -3.89 13.05
CA VAL A 134 -4.56 -4.57 13.12
C VAL A 134 -4.68 -6.07 12.82
N LEU A 135 -5.73 -6.73 13.29
CA LEU A 135 -5.99 -8.14 12.94
C LEU A 135 -6.23 -8.32 11.43
N VAL A 136 -7.00 -7.43 10.81
CA VAL A 136 -7.22 -7.45 9.35
C VAL A 136 -5.92 -7.14 8.59
N MET A 137 -5.09 -6.22 9.10
CA MET A 137 -3.76 -5.94 8.52
C MET A 137 -2.83 -7.15 8.62
N GLY A 138 -2.89 -7.91 9.71
CA GLY A 138 -2.08 -9.11 9.92
C GLY A 138 -2.37 -10.25 8.93
N LEU A 139 -3.51 -10.22 8.23
CA LEU A 139 -3.78 -11.12 7.12
C LEU A 139 -3.00 -10.75 5.85
N ALA A 140 -2.58 -9.49 5.68
CA ALA A 140 -1.86 -9.05 4.48
C ALA A 140 -0.57 -9.85 4.20
N PRO A 141 0.37 -10.02 5.15
CA PRO A 141 1.59 -10.80 4.91
C PRO A 141 1.31 -12.31 4.73
N ILE A 142 0.19 -12.82 5.24
CA ILE A 142 -0.24 -14.22 5.03
C ILE A 142 -0.78 -14.41 3.60
N LEU A 143 -1.52 -13.44 3.10
CA LEU A 143 -2.07 -13.42 1.74
C LEU A 143 -1.01 -13.03 0.69
N ALA A 144 0.04 -12.32 1.08
CA ALA A 144 1.11 -11.84 0.21
C ALA A 144 1.79 -12.97 -0.62
N PRO A 145 2.24 -14.10 -0.03
CA PRO A 145 2.79 -15.19 -0.82
C PRO A 145 1.73 -15.95 -1.65
N LEU A 146 0.45 -15.89 -1.28
CA LEU A 146 -0.63 -16.59 -1.99
C LEU A 146 -1.04 -15.88 -3.28
N GLY A 147 -0.99 -14.55 -3.32
CA GLY A 147 -1.26 -13.75 -4.52
C GLY A 147 -0.05 -13.64 -5.48
N GLY A 148 1.18 -13.72 -4.96
CA GLY A 148 2.39 -13.65 -5.79
C GLY A 148 2.73 -14.96 -6.53
N ARG A 149 2.34 -16.11 -5.97
CA ARG A 149 2.66 -17.44 -6.51
C ARG A 149 2.08 -17.73 -7.91
N PRO A 150 0.82 -17.40 -8.24
CA PRO A 150 0.28 -17.63 -9.58
C PRO A 150 0.93 -16.76 -10.66
N VAL A 151 1.42 -15.57 -10.32
CA VAL A 151 2.08 -14.66 -11.26
C VAL A 151 3.49 -15.14 -11.61
N ALA A 152 4.24 -15.66 -10.63
CA ALA A 152 5.56 -16.23 -10.87
C ALA A 152 5.51 -17.55 -11.66
N GLN A 153 4.47 -18.38 -11.47
CA GLN A 153 4.32 -19.64 -12.19
C GLN A 153 3.95 -19.47 -13.68
N HIS A 154 3.21 -18.43 -14.05
CA HIS A 154 2.92 -18.14 -15.47
C HIS A 154 4.07 -17.43 -16.19
N ALA A 155 5.08 -16.92 -15.46
CA ALA A 155 6.29 -16.31 -16.02
C ALA A 155 7.43 -17.31 -16.32
N GLY A 156 7.20 -18.62 -16.19
CA GLY A 156 8.13 -19.65 -16.68
C GLY A 156 9.37 -19.92 -15.81
N LEU A 157 9.34 -19.61 -14.50
CA LEU A 157 10.44 -19.91 -13.56
C LEU A 157 10.16 -21.15 -12.68
N ALA A 158 9.54 -22.17 -13.27
CA ALA A 158 9.37 -23.49 -12.65
C ALA A 158 10.16 -24.54 -13.44
N MET A 159 11.47 -24.37 -13.55
CA MET A 159 12.39 -25.45 -13.87
C MET A 159 13.77 -25.09 -13.31
N ASP A 160 14.40 -26.09 -12.69
CA ASP A 160 15.70 -26.07 -12.00
C ASP A 160 15.71 -25.49 -10.58
N LEU A 161 15.23 -26.29 -9.61
CA LEU A 161 16.02 -26.69 -8.45
C LEU A 161 15.43 -28.01 -7.88
N SER A 162 15.86 -29.13 -8.46
CA SER A 162 15.94 -30.46 -7.83
C SER A 162 17.40 -30.87 -7.79
#